data_AF-A0A383VX94-F1
#
_entry.id   AF-A0A383VX94-F1
#
_cell.length_a   1.000
_cell.length_b   1.000
_cell.length_c   1.000
_cell.angle_alpha   90.00
_cell.angle_beta   90.00
_cell.angle_gamma   90.00
#
_symmetry.space_group_name_H-M   'P 1'
#
loop_
_entity.id
_entity.type
_entity.pdbx_description
1 polymer ?
#
loop_
_entity_poly.entity_id
_entity_poly.type
_entity_poly.pdbx_seq_one_letter_code
_entity_poly.pdbx_strand_id
1 'polypeptide(L)'
;MAANAAAGTAPSSSSAAGRHTDLPSDAVAVRNILKTMGVEQHEPRVVNMLLDFVYSYVSGVLSDAAAYAEQVGRPAGEVENEDVVLAVQTRAQLSFVPQPPVELVRSLADQVNNRRLPEFDPRAGFGLRVPPDEHLLVQPNWRINVAAHQQGHAQRGTH
;
A
#
# COMPACT_ATOMS: atom_id res chain seq x y z
N MET A 1 -67.98 7.73 13.92
CA MET A 1 -68.05 8.78 12.88
C MET A 1 -67.42 10.04 13.47
N ALA A 2 -66.33 10.67 13.05
CA ALA A 2 -65.29 10.51 12.02
C ALA A 2 -64.10 11.37 12.57
N ALA A 3 -62.84 10.93 12.68
CA ALA A 3 -61.80 10.84 11.64
C ALA A 3 -61.60 12.11 10.77
N ASN A 4 -60.56 12.92 11.09
CA ASN A 4 -59.47 13.45 10.20
C ASN A 4 -58.77 14.63 10.91
N ALA A 5 -57.52 14.53 11.35
CA ALA A 5 -56.28 14.62 10.57
C ALA A 5 -56.12 15.95 9.79
N ALA A 6 -55.37 16.89 10.38
CA ALA A 6 -54.67 17.95 9.68
C ALA A 6 -53.29 18.10 10.32
N ALA A 7 -52.30 17.54 9.64
CA ALA A 7 -50.89 17.61 9.95
C ALA A 7 -50.37 19.04 9.71
N GLY A 8 -49.68 19.60 10.70
CA GLY A 8 -48.96 20.87 10.62
C GLY A 8 -47.56 20.69 11.21
N THR A 9 -46.70 20.07 10.42
CA THR A 9 -45.22 20.13 10.38
C THR A 9 -44.51 20.64 11.64
N ALA A 10 -44.07 19.71 12.49
CA ALA A 10 -42.95 19.92 13.40
C ALA A 10 -41.65 20.10 12.57
N PRO A 11 -40.70 20.95 13.00
CA PRO A 11 -39.45 21.13 12.28
C PRO A 11 -38.60 19.86 12.41
N SER A 12 -38.59 19.06 11.36
CA SER A 12 -37.55 18.07 11.09
C SER A 12 -36.28 18.81 10.71
N SER A 13 -35.43 19.12 11.69
CA SER A 13 -34.07 19.56 11.40
C SER A 13 -33.11 18.96 12.44
N SER A 14 -32.10 18.26 11.90
CA SER A 14 -30.88 17.76 12.52
C SER A 14 -30.95 16.46 13.34
N SER A 15 -31.32 15.35 12.69
CA SER A 15 -30.94 13.98 13.11
C SER A 15 -29.81 13.39 12.24
N ALA A 16 -28.91 14.21 11.72
CA ALA A 16 -27.82 13.76 10.85
C ALA A 16 -26.47 14.46 11.10
N ALA A 17 -26.26 15.01 12.30
CA ALA A 17 -24.91 15.28 12.77
C ALA A 17 -24.47 14.05 13.57
N GLY A 18 -23.81 13.10 12.90
CA GLY A 18 -23.20 11.95 13.54
C GLY A 18 -22.40 12.42 14.75
N ARG A 19 -22.77 11.93 15.93
CA ARG A 19 -22.12 12.26 17.19
C ARG A 19 -20.63 11.97 17.06
N HIS A 20 -19.81 13.02 17.09
CA HIS A 20 -18.36 12.94 17.19
C HIS A 20 -17.86 12.30 18.50
N THR A 21 -18.74 11.68 19.30
CA THR A 21 -18.51 11.20 20.66
C THR A 21 -18.57 9.67 20.81
N ASP A 22 -18.94 8.93 19.76
CA ASP A 22 -19.07 7.46 19.83
C ASP A 22 -17.84 6.73 19.24
N LEU A 23 -16.73 7.44 18.99
CA LEU A 23 -15.50 6.82 18.50
C LEU A 23 -14.67 6.25 19.67
N PRO A 24 -14.09 5.05 19.53
CA PRO A 24 -13.23 4.46 20.56
C PRO A 24 -12.01 5.35 20.85
N SER A 25 -11.46 5.24 22.06
CA SER A 25 -10.34 6.08 22.54
C SER A 25 -9.18 6.15 21.53
N ASP A 26 -8.82 5.02 20.92
CA ASP A 26 -7.70 4.94 19.98
C ASP A 26 -7.99 5.68 18.67
N ALA A 27 -9.25 5.69 18.22
CA ALA A 27 -9.67 6.49 17.06
C ALA A 27 -9.59 8.01 17.36
N VAL A 28 -9.86 8.41 18.61
CA VAL A 28 -9.68 9.80 19.05
C VAL A 28 -8.19 10.18 19.05
N ALA A 29 -7.32 9.27 19.49
CA ALA A 29 -5.86 9.48 19.45
C ALA A 29 -5.35 9.65 18.02
N VAL A 30 -5.73 8.77 17.09
CA VAL A 30 -5.37 8.88 15.66
C VAL A 30 -5.88 10.19 15.06
N ARG A 31 -7.11 10.60 15.39
CA ARG A 31 -7.66 11.89 14.93
C ARG A 31 -6.86 13.08 15.47
N ASN A 32 -6.40 13.02 16.70
CA ASN A 32 -5.58 14.08 17.29
C ASN A 32 -4.21 14.18 16.60
N ILE A 33 -3.60 13.04 16.25
CA ILE A 33 -2.36 13.00 15.46
C ILE A 33 -2.56 13.64 14.08
N LEU A 34 -3.67 13.33 13.39
CA LEU A 34 -3.98 13.94 12.08
C LEU A 34 -4.14 15.46 12.19
N LYS A 35 -4.76 15.95 13.27
CA LYS A 35 -4.88 17.40 13.53
C LYS A 35 -3.53 18.06 13.78
N THR A 36 -2.63 17.43 14.55
CA THR A 36 -1.29 18.00 14.80
C THR A 36 -0.44 18.06 13.53
N MET A 37 -0.71 17.18 12.56
CA MET A 37 -0.07 17.18 11.23
C MET A 37 -0.72 18.18 10.25
N GLY A 38 -1.73 18.94 10.68
CA GLY A 38 -2.42 19.95 9.85
C GLY A 38 -3.49 19.38 8.91
N VAL A 39 -3.91 18.12 9.09
CA VAL A 39 -4.95 17.50 8.26
C VAL A 39 -6.33 17.73 8.88
N GLU A 40 -6.98 18.82 8.49
CA GLU A 40 -8.30 19.21 9.04
C GLU A 40 -9.47 18.42 8.43
N GLN A 41 -9.36 18.01 7.17
CA GLN A 41 -10.39 17.26 6.45
C GLN A 41 -9.85 15.92 5.97
N HIS A 42 -10.48 14.83 6.42
CA HIS A 42 -10.16 13.47 6.00
C HIS A 42 -11.44 12.63 5.96
N GLU A 43 -11.44 11.61 5.10
CA GLU A 43 -12.52 10.62 5.07
C GLU A 43 -12.47 9.75 6.35
N PRO A 44 -13.62 9.42 6.97
CA PRO A 44 -13.64 8.58 8.17
C PRO A 44 -12.96 7.21 7.98
N ARG A 45 -12.92 6.67 6.75
CA ARG A 45 -12.24 5.41 6.43
C ARG A 45 -10.73 5.47 6.69
N VAL A 46 -10.11 6.65 6.60
CA VAL A 46 -8.67 6.82 6.86
C VAL A 46 -8.35 6.50 8.31
N VAL A 47 -9.22 6.88 9.25
CA VAL A 47 -9.00 6.58 10.68
C VAL A 47 -9.01 5.07 10.93
N ASN A 48 -9.95 4.34 10.31
CA ASN A 48 -10.01 2.88 10.43
C ASN A 48 -8.78 2.21 9.81
N MET A 49 -8.37 2.65 8.61
CA MET A 49 -7.16 2.14 7.96
C MET A 49 -5.90 2.38 8.80
N LEU A 50 -5.78 3.55 9.43
CA LEU A 50 -4.66 3.86 10.31
C LEU A 50 -4.69 3.04 11.59
N LEU A 51 -5.87 2.76 12.16
CA LEU A 51 -6.00 1.85 13.29
C LEU A 51 -5.57 0.43 12.93
N ASP A 52 -6.06 -0.10 11.80
CA ASP A 52 -5.66 -1.43 11.32
C ASP A 52 -4.15 -1.51 11.10
N PHE A 53 -3.55 -0.45 10.53
CA PHE A 53 -2.11 -0.34 10.38
C PHE A 53 -1.38 -0.39 11.73
N VAL A 54 -1.82 0.40 12.73
CA VAL A 54 -1.19 0.44 14.05
C VAL A 54 -1.26 -0.94 14.72
N TYR A 55 -2.43 -1.58 14.73
CA TYR A 55 -2.58 -2.90 15.35
C TYR A 55 -1.81 -3.99 14.60
N SER A 56 -1.82 -3.97 13.27
CA SER A 56 -1.04 -4.93 12.46
C SER A 56 0.47 -4.71 12.63
N TYR A 57 0.92 -3.47 12.75
CA TYR A 57 2.33 -3.15 12.99
C TYR A 57 2.77 -3.60 14.38
N VAL A 58 2.05 -3.21 15.43
CA VAL A 58 2.38 -3.54 16.83
C VAL A 58 2.31 -5.05 17.08
N SER A 59 1.27 -5.73 16.59
CA SER A 59 1.18 -7.20 16.73
C SER A 59 2.32 -7.91 16.02
N GLY A 60 2.72 -7.44 14.84
CA GLY A 60 3.89 -7.97 14.15
C GLY A 60 5.20 -7.74 14.93
N VAL A 61 5.44 -6.52 15.41
CA VAL A 61 6.65 -6.20 16.20
C VAL A 61 6.71 -7.05 17.49
N LEU A 62 5.59 -7.23 18.18
CA LEU A 62 5.54 -8.06 19.38
C LEU A 62 5.75 -9.55 19.07
N SER A 63 5.25 -10.03 17.93
CA SER A 63 5.52 -11.40 17.46
C SER A 63 7.00 -11.61 17.15
N ASP A 64 7.64 -10.64 16.51
CA ASP A 64 9.07 -10.68 16.19
C ASP A 64 9.92 -10.62 17.49
N ALA A 65 9.55 -9.76 18.44
CA ALA A 65 10.22 -9.65 19.74
C ALA A 65 10.07 -10.93 20.58
N ALA A 66 8.90 -11.58 20.56
CA ALA A 66 8.70 -12.87 21.21
C ALA A 66 9.61 -13.95 20.63
N ALA A 67 9.77 -13.98 19.29
CA ALA A 67 10.70 -14.90 18.64
C ALA A 67 12.17 -14.64 19.03
N TYR A 68 12.56 -13.39 19.29
CA TYR A 68 13.89 -13.07 19.80
C TYR A 68 14.09 -13.49 21.26
N ALA A 69 13.10 -13.31 22.12
CA ALA A 69 13.16 -13.79 23.51
C ALA A 69 13.32 -15.33 23.57
N GLU A 70 12.63 -16.07 22.69
CA GLU A 70 12.78 -17.53 22.56
C GLU A 70 14.20 -17.93 22.13
N GLN A 71 14.86 -17.16 21.25
CA GLN A 71 16.24 -17.44 20.83
C GLN A 71 17.25 -17.33 21.96
N VAL A 72 16.97 -16.51 22.97
CA VAL A 72 17.80 -16.34 24.18
C VAL A 72 17.46 -17.38 25.25
N GLY A 73 16.45 -18.24 25.01
CA GLY A 73 16.01 -19.28 25.94
C GLY A 73 15.14 -18.75 27.08
N ARG A 74 14.58 -17.54 26.94
CA ARG A 74 13.61 -16.97 27.89
C ARG A 74 12.22 -17.55 27.62
N PRO A 75 11.37 -17.70 28.64
CA PRO A 75 10.02 -18.23 28.47
C PRO A 75 9.17 -17.28 27.60
N ALA A 76 8.30 -17.87 26.77
CA ALA A 76 7.37 -17.13 25.92
C ALA A 76 6.48 -16.21 26.78
N GLY A 77 6.70 -14.90 26.67
CA GLY A 77 5.97 -13.87 27.43
C GLY A 77 6.86 -12.91 28.24
N GLU A 78 8.12 -13.26 28.50
CA GLU A 78 9.10 -12.35 29.10
C GLU A 78 9.85 -11.56 28.02
N VAL A 79 9.15 -10.61 27.39
CA VAL A 79 9.74 -9.72 26.39
C VAL A 79 10.40 -8.53 27.07
N GLU A 80 11.71 -8.34 26.85
CA GLU A 80 12.44 -7.18 27.35
C GLU A 80 12.40 -6.01 26.36
N ASN A 81 12.77 -4.82 26.83
CA ASN A 81 12.86 -3.64 25.97
C ASN A 81 13.86 -3.83 24.82
N GLU A 82 14.96 -4.56 25.08
CA GLU A 82 15.99 -4.85 24.07
C GLU A 82 15.43 -5.66 22.89
N ASP A 83 14.56 -6.64 23.16
CA ASP A 83 13.92 -7.47 22.14
C ASP A 83 12.99 -6.64 21.24
N VAL A 84 12.25 -5.70 21.84
CA VAL A 84 11.38 -4.76 21.10
C VAL A 84 12.21 -3.80 20.26
N VAL A 85 13.31 -3.27 20.80
CA VAL A 85 14.20 -2.37 20.05
C VAL A 85 14.82 -3.11 18.86
N LEU A 86 15.26 -4.35 19.05
CA LEU A 86 15.79 -5.18 17.96
C LEU A 86 14.73 -5.47 16.89
N ALA A 87 13.50 -5.81 17.30
CA ALA A 87 12.38 -6.03 16.38
C ALA A 87 12.05 -4.79 15.54
N VAL A 88 11.98 -3.62 16.17
CA VAL A 88 11.75 -2.36 15.48
C VAL A 88 12.88 -2.04 14.50
N GLN A 89 14.15 -2.22 14.90
CA GLN A 89 15.30 -1.94 14.04
C GLN A 89 15.33 -2.84 12.81
N THR A 90 15.17 -4.15 12.98
CA THR A 90 15.17 -5.12 11.86
C THR A 90 14.05 -4.81 10.88
N ARG A 91 12.84 -4.53 11.40
CA ARG A 91 11.67 -4.24 10.58
C ARG A 91 11.78 -2.90 9.87
N ALA A 92 12.42 -1.91 10.50
CA ALA A 92 12.65 -0.60 9.89
C ALA A 92 13.60 -0.68 8.69
N GLN A 93 14.61 -1.56 8.72
CA GLN A 93 15.51 -1.77 7.59
C GLN A 93 14.82 -2.39 6.37
N LEU A 94 13.76 -3.17 6.58
CA LEU A 94 13.04 -3.88 5.50
C LEU A 94 11.85 -3.10 4.96
N SER A 95 11.12 -2.40 5.83
CA SER A 95 9.82 -1.79 5.49
C SER A 95 9.87 -0.29 5.27
N PHE A 96 10.84 0.41 5.88
CA PHE A 96 10.99 1.85 5.70
C PHE A 96 12.16 2.13 4.78
N VAL A 97 11.91 2.94 3.75
CA VAL A 97 12.98 3.44 2.89
C VAL A 97 13.46 4.76 3.52
N PRO A 98 14.63 4.80 4.17
CA PRO A 98 15.19 6.07 4.60
C PRO A 98 15.50 6.92 3.38
N GLN A 99 15.49 8.25 3.55
CA GLN A 99 15.94 9.13 2.48
C GLN A 99 17.35 8.68 2.04
N PRO A 100 17.58 8.38 0.75
CA PRO A 100 18.87 7.90 0.31
C PRO A 100 19.95 8.95 0.57
N PRO A 101 21.15 8.54 0.99
CA PRO A 101 22.23 9.47 1.26
C PRO A 101 22.61 10.22 -0.01
N VAL A 102 22.73 11.54 0.10
CA VAL A 102 22.96 12.45 -1.04
C VAL A 102 24.27 12.10 -1.76
N GLU A 103 25.29 11.64 -1.03
CA GLU A 103 26.58 11.21 -1.58
C GLU A 103 26.45 9.99 -2.50
N LEU A 104 25.59 9.03 -2.16
CA LEU A 104 25.30 7.87 -3.00
C LEU A 104 24.62 8.32 -4.30
N VAL A 105 23.61 9.18 -4.20
CA VAL A 105 22.90 9.70 -5.39
C VAL A 105 23.86 10.52 -6.26
N ARG A 106 24.73 11.33 -5.65
CA ARG A 106 25.71 12.15 -6.36
C ARG A 106 26.78 11.31 -7.06
N SER A 107 27.35 10.32 -6.38
CA SER A 107 28.34 9.41 -7.00
C SER A 107 27.73 8.60 -8.14
N LEU A 108 26.48 8.14 -8.00
CA LEU A 108 25.74 7.50 -9.09
C LEU A 108 25.52 8.47 -10.25
N ALA A 109 25.13 9.71 -9.96
CA ALA A 109 24.96 10.74 -10.97
C ALA A 109 26.27 11.01 -11.72
N ASP A 110 27.40 11.12 -11.03
CA ASP A 110 28.71 11.30 -11.66
C ASP A 110 29.09 10.10 -12.54
N GLN A 111 28.78 8.87 -12.12
CA GLN A 111 29.00 7.66 -12.93
C GLN A 111 28.14 7.64 -14.20
N VAL A 112 26.87 8.03 -14.11
CA VAL A 112 25.95 8.07 -15.27
C VAL A 112 26.31 9.23 -16.20
N ASN A 113 26.59 10.40 -15.64
CA ASN A 113 26.88 11.63 -16.39
C ASN A 113 28.25 11.57 -17.09
N ASN A 114 29.19 10.74 -16.61
CA ASN A 114 30.45 10.49 -17.31
C ASN A 114 30.30 9.68 -18.60
N ARG A 115 29.15 9.03 -18.83
CA ARG A 115 28.88 8.38 -20.11
C ARG A 115 28.59 9.47 -21.14
N ARG A 116 29.45 9.58 -22.16
CA ARG A 116 29.22 10.52 -23.26
C ARG A 116 27.87 10.24 -23.89
N LEU A 117 27.16 11.32 -24.23
CA LEU A 117 25.90 11.24 -24.95
C LEU A 117 26.13 10.49 -26.29
N PRO A 118 25.19 9.62 -26.71
CA PRO A 118 25.24 9.00 -28.02
C PRO A 118 25.35 10.07 -29.12
N GLU A 119 26.18 9.80 -30.12
CA GLU A 119 26.35 10.72 -31.24
C GLU A 119 25.04 10.84 -32.03
N PHE A 120 24.63 12.07 -32.31
CA PHE A 120 23.50 12.33 -33.20
C PHE A 120 23.98 12.22 -34.64
N ASP A 121 23.55 11.20 -35.38
CA ASP A 121 23.72 11.17 -36.84
C ASP A 121 22.76 12.19 -37.49
N PRO A 122 23.26 13.28 -38.11
CA PRO A 122 22.43 14.28 -38.77
C PRO A 122 21.74 13.74 -40.03
N ARG A 123 22.20 12.59 -40.57
CA ARG A 123 21.66 11.98 -41.80
C ARG A 123 20.46 11.09 -41.55
N ALA A 124 20.32 10.55 -40.35
CA ALA A 124 19.25 9.62 -40.03
C ALA A 124 17.93 10.32 -39.63
N GLY A 125 17.68 11.50 -40.21
CA GLY A 125 16.41 12.23 -40.20
C GLY A 125 16.13 13.09 -38.96
N PHE A 126 15.40 14.18 -39.17
CA PHE A 126 14.73 14.92 -38.09
C PHE A 126 13.50 14.12 -37.66
N GLY A 127 13.56 13.41 -36.54
CA GLY A 127 12.44 12.59 -36.07
C GLY A 127 12.72 11.82 -34.79
N LEU A 128 11.69 11.15 -34.26
CA LEU A 128 11.79 10.31 -33.07
C LEU A 128 12.60 9.06 -33.40
N ARG A 129 13.75 8.87 -32.74
CA ARG A 129 14.48 7.60 -32.79
C ARG A 129 13.78 6.59 -31.89
N VAL A 130 13.15 5.62 -32.52
CA VAL A 130 12.64 4.44 -31.84
C VAL A 130 13.82 3.47 -31.65
N PRO A 131 13.90 2.72 -30.53
CA PRO A 131 14.84 1.61 -30.39
C PRO A 131 14.72 0.60 -31.55
N PRO A 132 15.65 -0.35 -31.72
CA PRO A 132 15.49 -1.43 -32.70
C PRO A 132 14.20 -2.22 -32.46
N ASP A 133 13.54 -2.69 -33.52
CA ASP A 133 12.23 -3.38 -33.49
C ASP A 133 12.10 -4.48 -32.41
N GLU A 134 13.20 -5.16 -32.08
CA GLU A 134 13.28 -6.18 -31.02
C GLU A 134 13.03 -5.64 -29.61
N HIS A 135 13.34 -4.37 -29.39
CA HIS A 135 13.13 -3.65 -28.12
C HIS A 135 11.82 -2.86 -28.12
N LEU A 136 11.01 -2.92 -29.17
CA LEU A 136 9.69 -2.31 -29.20
C LEU A 136 8.63 -3.31 -28.74
N LEU A 137 7.76 -2.84 -27.86
CA LEU A 137 6.58 -3.57 -27.39
C LEU A 137 5.42 -3.56 -28.43
N VAL A 138 5.73 -3.74 -29.73
CA VAL A 138 4.72 -3.83 -30.81
C VAL A 138 4.33 -5.26 -31.15
N GLN A 139 5.06 -6.25 -30.64
CA GLN A 139 4.73 -7.65 -30.93
C GLN A 139 3.36 -7.99 -30.34
N PRO A 140 2.45 -8.59 -31.13
CA PRO A 140 1.12 -8.95 -30.65
C PRO A 140 1.22 -9.92 -29.47
N ASN A 141 0.64 -9.47 -28.36
CA ASN A 141 0.50 -10.14 -27.08
C ASN A 141 0.11 -11.62 -27.23
N TRP A 142 0.87 -12.49 -26.56
CA TRP A 142 0.56 -13.87 -26.15
C TRP A 142 -0.60 -14.55 -26.92
N ARG A 143 -0.29 -15.47 -27.84
CA ARG A 143 -1.29 -16.42 -28.36
C ARG A 143 -1.34 -17.64 -27.45
N ILE A 144 -2.29 -17.70 -26.52
CA ILE A 144 -2.64 -18.96 -25.85
C ILE A 144 -3.28 -19.84 -26.91
N ASN A 145 -2.62 -20.94 -27.27
CA ASN A 145 -3.20 -21.93 -28.17
C ASN A 145 -4.22 -22.78 -27.39
N VAL A 146 -5.43 -22.25 -27.21
CA VAL A 146 -6.54 -22.92 -26.48
C VAL A 146 -7.00 -24.21 -27.18
N ALA A 147 -6.59 -24.43 -28.44
CA ALA A 147 -6.96 -25.60 -29.22
C ALA A 147 -6.39 -26.94 -28.70
N ALA A 148 -5.34 -26.93 -27.85
CA ALA A 148 -4.73 -28.16 -27.35
C ALA A 148 -5.48 -28.84 -26.19
N HIS A 149 -6.45 -28.17 -25.54
CA HIS A 149 -7.15 -28.74 -24.36
C HIS A 149 -8.49 -29.44 -24.68
N GLN A 150 -9.01 -29.36 -25.91
CA GLN A 150 -10.29 -30.00 -26.26
C GLN A 150 -10.16 -31.29 -27.09
N GLN A 151 -8.95 -31.70 -27.49
CA GLN A 151 -8.76 -32.93 -28.29
C GLN A 151 -8.75 -34.23 -27.47
N GLY A 152 -8.94 -34.18 -26.15
CA GLY A 152 -8.98 -35.37 -25.28
C GLY A 152 -10.38 -35.96 -25.00
N HIS A 153 -11.47 -35.26 -25.31
CA HIS A 153 -12.82 -35.66 -24.86
C HIS A 153 -13.82 -36.06 -25.95
N ALA A 154 -13.43 -36.07 -27.24
CA ALA A 154 -14.37 -36.31 -28.35
C ALA A 154 -14.10 -37.58 -29.20
N GLN A 155 -13.36 -38.57 -28.68
CA GLN A 155 -13.24 -39.88 -29.34
C GLN A 155 -13.58 -41.02 -28.36
N ARG A 156 -14.87 -41.13 -28.00
CA ARG A 156 -15.43 -42.37 -27.45
C ARG A 156 -16.90 -42.48 -27.85
N GLY A 157 -17.17 -43.35 -28.83
CA GLY A 157 -18.48 -43.59 -29.44
C GLY A 157 -18.54 -42.99 -30.85
N THR A 158 -18.98 -43.67 -31.90
CA THR A 158 -19.72 -44.93 -32.07
C THR A 158 -19.70 -45.26 -33.57
N HIS A 159 -19.65 -46.57 -33.88
CA HIS A 159 -20.03 -47.25 -35.14
C HIS A 159 -19.31 -46.93 -36.45
#